data_AF-A0A838R5I7-F1
#
_entry.id   AF-A0A838R5I7-F1
#
_cell.length_a   1.000
_cell.length_b   1.000
_cell.length_c   1.000
_cell.angle_alpha   90.00
_cell.angle_beta   90.00
_cell.angle_gamma   90.00
#
_symmetry.space_group_name_H-M   'P 1'
#
loop_
_entity.id
_entity.type
_entity.pdbx_description
1 polymer ?
#
loop_
_entity_poly.entity_id
_entity_poly.type
_entity_poly.pdbx_seq_one_letter_code
_entity_poly.pdbx_strand_id
1 'polypeptide(L)'
;LLSRVSRARPEIADYPFTTKIPNLGIVQIDIDRTLVMADIPGLIEGAHLGAGLGHEFLRHVERTRVLVHLVEPSPVDGTDPIENYRAIRAELKQYDVDLADRPEVVAVSKGELPGAEEVRERLAKETGGEVLLFSSVTGEGLNALMTRTYALLQESRQAEAEKAKKLAGSVVDNSQATGVSDTSNGQPRHME
;
A
#
# COMPACT_ATOMS: atom_id res chain seq x y z
N LEU A 1 -9.60 8.13 -11.97
CA LEU A 1 -10.04 7.72 -10.62
C LEU A 1 -9.87 8.84 -9.59
N LEU A 2 -8.63 9.25 -9.27
CA LEU A 2 -8.35 10.21 -8.19
C LEU A 2 -9.22 11.47 -8.24
N SER A 3 -9.29 12.11 -9.41
CA SER A 3 -10.12 13.31 -9.66
C SER A 3 -11.61 13.12 -9.36
N ARG A 4 -12.13 11.90 -9.47
CA ARG A 4 -13.55 11.56 -9.24
C ARG A 4 -13.86 11.36 -7.77
N VAL A 5 -12.88 10.88 -6.99
CA VAL A 5 -13.06 10.49 -5.58
C VAL A 5 -12.50 11.51 -4.59
N SER A 6 -11.65 12.44 -5.04
CA SER A 6 -11.08 13.48 -4.17
C SER A 6 -11.96 14.73 -4.08
N ARG A 7 -12.14 15.28 -2.87
CA ARG A 7 -12.86 16.55 -2.64
C ARG A 7 -11.97 17.81 -2.76
N ALA A 8 -10.66 17.65 -2.84
CA ALA A 8 -9.71 18.77 -2.93
C ALA A 8 -9.09 18.86 -4.33
N ARG A 9 -8.80 20.09 -4.78
CA ARG A 9 -7.83 20.33 -5.86
C ARG A 9 -6.54 19.58 -5.50
N PRO A 10 -5.90 18.85 -6.43
CA PRO A 10 -4.63 18.21 -6.14
C PRO A 10 -3.66 19.23 -5.56
N GLU A 11 -3.27 19.07 -4.29
CA GLU A 11 -2.20 19.89 -3.73
C GLU A 11 -0.88 19.35 -4.29
N ILE A 12 -0.14 20.24 -4.95
CA ILE A 12 1.21 19.95 -5.41
C ILE A 12 2.03 19.73 -4.15
N ALA A 13 2.45 18.48 -3.92
CA ALA A 13 3.38 18.22 -2.84
C ALA A 13 4.79 18.57 -3.30
N ASP A 14 5.36 19.63 -2.72
CA ASP A 14 6.76 20.03 -2.90
C ASP A 14 7.68 19.01 -2.22
N TYR A 15 7.83 17.83 -2.83
CA TYR A 15 8.87 16.89 -2.46
C TYR A 15 10.16 17.29 -3.17
N PRO A 16 11.21 17.73 -2.44
CA PRO A 16 12.36 18.47 -2.99
C PRO A 16 13.30 17.67 -3.92
N PHE A 17 12.90 16.46 -4.35
CA PHE A 17 13.76 15.53 -5.09
C PHE A 17 13.01 14.76 -6.19
N THR A 18 11.87 15.25 -6.69
CA THR A 18 11.11 14.53 -7.74
C THR A 18 11.17 15.24 -9.08
N THR A 19 11.36 14.47 -10.16
CA THR A 19 11.16 14.93 -11.54
C THR A 19 9.70 14.75 -12.01
N LYS A 20 8.92 13.89 -11.33
CA LYS A 20 7.49 13.69 -11.52
C LYS A 20 6.76 13.82 -10.19
N ILE A 21 5.89 14.81 -10.08
CA ILE A 21 5.11 15.10 -8.87
C ILE A 21 3.90 14.13 -8.83
N PRO A 22 3.74 13.32 -7.77
CA PRO A 22 2.54 12.48 -7.65
C PRO A 22 1.31 13.35 -7.47
N ASN A 23 0.18 12.97 -8.06
CA ASN A 23 -1.08 13.67 -7.82
C ASN A 23 -1.64 13.19 -6.48
N LEU A 24 -1.75 14.05 -5.48
CA LEU A 24 -2.41 13.73 -4.21
C LEU A 24 -3.87 14.19 -4.22
N GLY A 25 -4.72 13.44 -3.54
CA GLY A 25 -6.10 13.83 -3.30
C GLY A 25 -6.62 13.30 -1.97
N ILE A 26 -7.34 14.17 -1.25
CA ILE A 26 -8.07 13.78 -0.05
C ILE A 26 -9.40 13.18 -0.49
N VAL A 27 -9.58 11.90 -0.20
CA VAL A 27 -10.79 11.13 -0.48
C VAL A 27 -11.64 11.09 0.78
N GLN A 28 -12.90 11.51 0.65
CA GLN A 28 -13.88 11.40 1.73
C GLN A 28 -14.78 10.20 1.49
N ILE A 29 -14.73 9.23 2.41
CA ILE A 29 -15.53 7.99 2.35
C ILE A 29 -16.94 8.26 2.87
N ASP A 30 -17.04 8.94 4.02
CA ASP A 30 -18.27 9.46 4.61
C ASP A 30 -17.99 10.67 5.51
N ILE A 31 -18.92 11.03 6.42
CA ILE A 31 -18.83 12.22 7.27
C ILE A 31 -17.54 12.24 8.11
N ASP A 32 -17.14 11.09 8.65
CA ASP A 32 -16.05 11.00 9.64
C ASP A 32 -14.79 10.32 9.08
N ARG A 33 -14.88 9.66 7.93
CA ARG A 33 -13.80 8.86 7.35
C ARG A 33 -13.19 9.53 6.11
N THR A 34 -11.91 9.87 6.22
CA THR A 34 -11.09 10.37 5.11
C THR A 34 -9.80 9.56 4.94
N LEU A 35 -9.26 9.55 3.74
CA LEU A 35 -7.93 9.02 3.44
C LEU A 35 -7.20 9.93 2.44
N VAL A 36 -5.88 9.90 2.48
CA VAL A 36 -5.03 10.53 1.46
C VAL A 36 -4.68 9.46 0.44
N MET A 37 -5.01 9.73 -0.82
CA MET A 37 -4.64 8.88 -1.94
C MET A 37 -3.62 9.62 -2.79
N ALA A 38 -2.52 8.95 -3.12
CA ALA A 38 -1.58 9.41 -4.11
C ALA A 38 -1.78 8.57 -5.37
N ASP A 39 -1.94 9.23 -6.51
CA ASP A 39 -1.83 8.58 -7.79
C ASP A 39 -0.36 8.40 -8.11
N ILE A 40 -0.05 7.18 -8.50
CA ILE A 40 1.29 6.75 -8.83
C ILE A 40 1.32 6.73 -10.37
N PRO A 41 1.72 7.84 -11.06
CA PRO A 41 1.97 7.84 -12.50
C PRO A 41 3.11 6.86 -12.85
N GLY A 42 2.74 5.61 -13.10
CA GLY A 42 3.70 4.52 -13.16
C GLY A 42 3.56 3.57 -14.34
N LEU A 43 2.50 3.64 -15.14
CA LEU A 43 2.30 2.67 -16.19
C LEU A 43 1.84 3.36 -17.46
N ILE A 44 2.59 3.10 -18.53
CA ILE A 44 2.28 3.43 -19.94
C ILE A 44 2.82 4.78 -20.46
N GLU A 45 4.09 5.08 -20.22
CA GLU A 45 4.95 5.74 -21.22
C GLU A 45 6.35 5.09 -21.18
N GLY A 46 6.52 3.93 -21.84
CA GLY A 46 7.86 3.32 -22.05
C GLY A 46 8.21 2.03 -21.31
N ALA A 47 7.27 1.40 -20.58
CA ALA A 47 7.53 0.10 -19.93
C ALA A 47 7.90 -1.03 -20.93
N HIS A 48 7.44 -0.93 -22.18
CA HIS A 48 7.82 -1.80 -23.29
C HIS A 48 9.27 -1.61 -23.79
N LEU A 49 9.97 -0.56 -23.35
CA LEU A 49 11.37 -0.25 -23.71
C LEU A 49 12.36 -0.52 -22.56
N GLY A 50 11.93 -1.16 -21.47
CA GLY A 50 12.79 -1.45 -20.32
C GLY A 50 12.98 -0.26 -19.35
N ALA A 51 12.20 0.80 -19.49
CA ALA A 51 12.12 1.89 -18.53
C ALA A 51 10.95 1.63 -17.56
N GLY A 52 11.24 0.95 -16.44
CA GLY A 52 10.27 0.67 -15.39
C GLY A 52 9.70 1.93 -14.70
N LEU A 53 8.91 1.73 -13.64
CA LEU A 53 8.35 2.68 -12.68
C LEU A 53 9.36 3.74 -12.21
N GLY A 54 10.66 3.43 -12.24
CA GLY A 54 11.74 4.36 -11.93
C GLY A 54 12.04 4.41 -10.43
N HIS A 55 13.32 4.28 -10.07
CA HIS A 55 13.76 4.14 -8.68
C HIS A 55 13.42 5.35 -7.80
N GLU A 56 13.50 6.57 -8.33
CA GLU A 56 13.14 7.80 -7.60
C GLU A 56 11.64 7.89 -7.30
N PHE A 57 10.81 7.31 -8.17
CA PHE A 57 9.37 7.37 -8.09
C PHE A 57 8.81 6.37 -7.07
N LEU A 58 9.37 5.16 -7.05
CA LEU A 58 9.02 4.13 -6.07
C LEU A 58 9.35 4.52 -4.62
N ARG A 59 10.36 5.38 -4.41
CA ARG A 59 10.64 6.00 -3.09
C ARG A 59 9.45 6.79 -2.52
N HIS A 60 8.57 7.34 -3.37
CA HIS A 60 7.36 8.03 -2.91
C HIS A 60 6.28 7.04 -2.47
N VAL A 61 6.25 5.88 -3.12
CA VAL A 61 5.33 4.79 -2.80
C VAL A 61 5.68 4.15 -1.46
N GLU A 62 6.95 4.18 -1.03
CA GLU A 62 7.39 3.64 0.28
C GLU A 62 6.63 4.22 1.48
N ARG A 63 5.99 5.40 1.36
CA ARG A 63 5.20 5.99 2.45
C ARG A 63 3.73 5.54 2.47
N THR A 64 3.29 4.80 1.46
CA THR A 64 1.93 4.24 1.39
C THR A 64 1.77 3.06 2.34
N ARG A 65 0.54 2.76 2.77
CA ARG A 65 0.26 1.62 3.66
C ARG A 65 -0.55 0.54 2.98
N VAL A 66 -1.31 0.94 1.95
CA VAL A 66 -2.19 0.09 1.16
C VAL A 66 -1.98 0.47 -0.29
N LEU A 67 -1.94 -0.53 -1.16
CA LEU A 67 -1.89 -0.37 -2.61
C LEU A 67 -3.28 -0.54 -3.20
N VAL A 68 -3.61 0.25 -4.21
CA VAL A 68 -4.80 0.04 -5.05
C VAL A 68 -4.30 -0.24 -6.46
N HIS A 69 -4.43 -1.50 -6.88
CA HIS A 69 -3.93 -1.96 -8.17
C HIS A 69 -5.07 -1.96 -9.18
N LEU A 70 -5.00 -1.02 -10.11
CA LEU A 70 -5.99 -0.85 -11.16
C LEU A 70 -5.60 -1.65 -12.39
N VAL A 71 -6.49 -2.52 -12.85
CA VAL A 71 -6.31 -3.27 -14.09
C VAL A 71 -7.33 -2.77 -15.12
N GLU A 72 -6.87 -2.53 -16.34
CA GLU A 72 -7.76 -2.14 -17.45
C GLU A 72 -8.21 -3.41 -18.21
N PRO A 73 -9.52 -3.61 -18.43
CA PRO A 73 -10.03 -4.84 -19.03
C PRO A 73 -9.78 -4.93 -20.54
N SER A 74 -9.59 -3.79 -21.20
CA SER A 74 -9.29 -3.71 -22.63
C SER A 74 -8.18 -2.68 -22.87
N PRO A 75 -6.91 -3.00 -22.59
CA PRO A 75 -5.78 -2.11 -22.79
C PRO A 75 -5.68 -1.63 -24.25
N VAL A 76 -5.34 -0.36 -24.45
CA VAL A 76 -5.31 0.28 -25.79
C VAL A 76 -4.23 -0.33 -26.69
N ASP A 77 -3.14 -0.81 -26.11
CA ASP A 77 -2.03 -1.48 -26.81
C ASP A 77 -2.30 -2.98 -27.09
N GLY A 78 -3.46 -3.49 -26.69
CA GLY A 78 -3.86 -4.89 -26.90
C GLY A 78 -3.14 -5.89 -25.99
N THR A 79 -2.44 -5.43 -24.95
CA THR A 79 -1.80 -6.31 -23.96
C THR A 79 -2.84 -7.10 -23.14
N ASP A 80 -2.43 -8.27 -22.62
CA ASP A 80 -3.31 -9.06 -21.74
C ASP A 80 -3.36 -8.43 -20.33
N PRO A 81 -4.56 -8.20 -19.77
CA PRO A 81 -4.70 -7.57 -18.46
C PRO A 81 -4.03 -8.33 -17.29
N ILE A 82 -3.96 -9.67 -17.37
CA ILE A 82 -3.36 -10.51 -16.33
C ILE A 82 -1.83 -10.42 -16.42
N GLU A 83 -1.28 -10.42 -17.63
CA GLU A 83 0.15 -10.19 -17.84
C GLU A 83 0.57 -8.81 -17.37
N ASN A 84 -0.24 -7.77 -17.61
CA ASN A 84 0.02 -6.43 -17.09
C ASN A 84 0.05 -6.41 -15.56
N TYR A 85 -0.93 -7.05 -14.90
CA TYR A 85 -0.94 -7.21 -13.44
C TYR A 85 0.35 -7.89 -12.94
N ARG A 86 0.74 -9.02 -13.57
CA ARG A 86 1.94 -9.78 -13.22
C ARG A 86 3.22 -8.96 -13.40
N ALA A 87 3.33 -8.22 -14.50
CA ALA A 87 4.49 -7.37 -14.78
C ALA A 87 4.68 -6.32 -13.68
N ILE A 88 3.60 -5.64 -13.28
CA ILE A 88 3.62 -4.62 -12.22
C ILE A 88 4.02 -5.25 -10.88
N ARG A 89 3.44 -6.40 -10.53
CA ARG A 89 3.77 -7.12 -9.28
C ARG A 89 5.22 -7.59 -9.26
N ALA A 90 5.73 -8.09 -10.39
CA ALA A 90 7.12 -8.49 -10.53
C ALA A 90 8.05 -7.29 -10.34
N GLU A 91 7.71 -6.13 -10.90
CA GLU A 91 8.50 -4.92 -10.75
C GLU A 91 8.51 -4.39 -9.31
N LEU A 92 7.33 -4.33 -8.65
CA LEU A 92 7.24 -3.95 -7.24
C LEU A 92 8.12 -4.85 -6.36
N LYS A 93 8.10 -6.16 -6.61
CA LYS A 93 8.92 -7.13 -5.89
C LYS A 93 10.41 -7.00 -6.16
N GLN A 94 10.80 -6.64 -7.38
CA GLN A 94 12.21 -6.37 -7.71
C GLN A 94 12.74 -5.10 -7.04
N TYR A 95 11.87 -4.10 -6.84
CA TYR A 95 12.25 -2.87 -6.17
C TYR A 95 12.37 -3.06 -4.65
N ASP A 96 11.31 -3.53 -4.00
CA ASP A 96 11.25 -3.71 -2.55
C ASP A 96 10.20 -4.78 -2.20
N VAL A 97 10.66 -5.85 -1.57
CA VAL A 97 9.80 -6.97 -1.14
C VAL A 97 8.77 -6.50 -0.11
N ASP A 98 9.15 -5.61 0.82
CA ASP A 98 8.24 -5.07 1.84
C ASP A 98 7.15 -4.20 1.22
N LEU A 99 7.47 -3.50 0.12
CA LEU A 99 6.48 -2.74 -0.65
C LEU A 99 5.51 -3.68 -1.38
N ALA A 100 6.02 -4.74 -2.00
CA ALA A 100 5.20 -5.72 -2.71
C ALA A 100 4.26 -6.47 -1.75
N ASP A 101 4.67 -6.72 -0.52
CA ASP A 101 3.89 -7.46 0.49
C ASP A 101 2.84 -6.59 1.22
N ARG A 102 2.71 -5.31 0.85
CA ARG A 102 1.69 -4.43 1.43
C ARG A 102 0.28 -4.92 1.09
N PRO A 103 -0.71 -4.69 1.99
CA PRO A 103 -2.11 -4.93 1.68
C PRO A 103 -2.51 -4.25 0.36
N GLU A 104 -3.17 -5.00 -0.50
CA GLU A 104 -3.52 -4.57 -1.86
C GLU A 104 -5.03 -4.74 -2.08
N VAL A 105 -5.66 -3.73 -2.69
CA VAL A 105 -6.98 -3.87 -3.32
C VAL A 105 -6.77 -3.99 -4.81
N VAL A 106 -7.13 -5.13 -5.40
CA VAL A 106 -7.11 -5.31 -6.85
C VAL A 106 -8.48 -4.95 -7.41
N ALA A 107 -8.51 -4.10 -8.44
CA ALA A 107 -9.74 -3.62 -9.02
C ALA A 107 -9.65 -3.49 -10.54
N VAL A 108 -10.66 -4.02 -11.24
CA VAL A 108 -10.85 -3.80 -12.67
C VAL A 108 -11.55 -2.46 -12.87
N SER A 109 -10.86 -1.57 -13.58
CA SER A 109 -11.37 -0.27 -14.00
C SER A 109 -12.24 -0.38 -15.25
N LYS A 110 -12.98 0.69 -15.60
CA LYS A 110 -13.87 0.70 -16.79
C LYS A 110 -14.85 -0.48 -16.81
N GLY A 111 -15.44 -0.79 -15.66
CA GLY A 111 -16.33 -1.94 -15.47
C GLY A 111 -17.57 -1.98 -16.37
N GLU A 112 -17.92 -0.85 -16.99
CA GLU A 112 -18.96 -0.74 -18.01
C GLU A 112 -18.61 -1.41 -19.35
N LEU A 113 -17.33 -1.73 -19.58
CA LEU A 113 -16.88 -2.31 -20.85
C LEU A 113 -17.16 -3.82 -20.93
N PRO A 114 -17.52 -4.33 -22.12
CA PRO A 114 -17.58 -5.78 -22.36
C PRO A 114 -16.26 -6.46 -21.98
N GLY A 115 -16.35 -7.65 -21.37
CA GLY A 115 -15.18 -8.43 -20.93
C GLY A 115 -14.60 -8.01 -19.57
N ALA A 116 -15.06 -6.91 -18.97
CA ALA A 116 -14.55 -6.48 -17.67
C ALA A 116 -14.81 -7.51 -16.55
N GLU A 117 -15.97 -8.16 -16.58
CA GLU A 117 -16.31 -9.23 -15.63
C GLU A 117 -15.45 -10.48 -15.83
N GLU A 118 -15.14 -10.85 -17.06
CA GLU A 118 -14.25 -11.98 -17.36
C GLU A 118 -12.83 -11.71 -16.83
N VAL A 119 -12.32 -10.49 -17.04
CA VAL A 119 -11.02 -10.06 -16.50
C VAL A 119 -11.04 -10.09 -14.97
N ARG A 120 -12.12 -9.64 -14.34
CA ARG A 120 -12.32 -9.70 -12.89
C ARG A 120 -12.24 -11.12 -12.35
N GLU A 121 -12.91 -12.07 -13.00
CA GLU A 121 -12.86 -13.49 -12.63
C GLU A 121 -11.47 -14.11 -12.82
N ARG A 122 -10.79 -13.78 -13.93
CA ARG A 122 -9.42 -14.22 -14.19
C ARG A 122 -8.46 -13.69 -13.12
N LEU A 123 -8.56 -12.43 -12.74
CA LEU A 123 -7.76 -11.84 -11.66
C LEU A 123 -8.10 -12.44 -10.28
N ALA A 124 -9.37 -12.75 -10.01
CA ALA A 124 -9.75 -13.39 -8.75
C ALA A 124 -9.12 -14.78 -8.61
N LYS A 125 -9.02 -15.53 -9.71
CA LYS A 125 -8.29 -16.81 -9.77
C LYS A 125 -6.78 -16.61 -9.59
N GLU A 126 -6.21 -15.58 -10.21
CA GLU A 126 -4.78 -15.27 -10.12
C GLU A 126 -4.35 -14.88 -8.71
N THR A 127 -5.15 -14.03 -8.06
CA THR A 127 -4.84 -13.44 -6.75
C THR A 127 -5.31 -14.31 -5.58
N GLY A 128 -6.25 -15.23 -5.83
CA GLY A 128 -6.95 -15.98 -4.78
C GLY A 128 -7.82 -15.09 -3.88
N GLY A 129 -8.08 -13.84 -4.28
CA GLY A 129 -8.72 -12.83 -3.47
C GLY A 129 -9.93 -12.16 -4.14
N GLU A 130 -10.53 -11.24 -3.39
CA GLU A 130 -11.59 -10.39 -3.91
C GLU A 130 -11.01 -9.40 -4.93
N VAL A 131 -11.60 -9.36 -6.12
CA VAL A 131 -11.31 -8.35 -7.15
C VAL A 131 -12.57 -7.53 -7.39
N LEU A 132 -12.44 -6.22 -7.18
CA LEU A 132 -13.54 -5.28 -7.34
C LEU A 132 -13.69 -4.85 -8.80
N LEU A 133 -14.92 -4.48 -9.16
CA LEU A 133 -15.23 -3.86 -10.44
C LEU A 133 -15.70 -2.43 -10.19
N PHE A 134 -15.20 -1.46 -10.97
CA PHE A 134 -15.66 -0.09 -10.85
C PHE A 134 -15.57 0.68 -12.17
N SER A 135 -16.33 1.76 -12.25
CA SER A 135 -16.27 2.74 -13.32
C SER A 135 -16.02 4.14 -12.78
N SER A 136 -14.98 4.81 -13.26
CA SER A 136 -14.79 6.24 -12.98
C SER A 136 -15.79 7.11 -13.76
N VAL A 137 -16.35 6.61 -14.86
CA VAL A 137 -17.29 7.32 -15.74
C VAL A 137 -18.69 7.29 -15.14
N THR A 138 -19.22 6.10 -14.89
CA THR A 138 -20.58 5.95 -14.34
C THR A 138 -20.62 6.21 -12.83
N GLY A 139 -19.49 6.00 -12.14
CA GLY A 139 -19.39 6.07 -10.69
C GLY A 139 -19.73 4.76 -9.97
N GLU A 140 -20.15 3.74 -10.71
CA GLU A 140 -20.43 2.41 -10.19
C GLU A 140 -19.19 1.79 -9.53
N GLY A 141 -19.38 1.09 -8.41
CA GLY A 141 -18.31 0.41 -7.69
C GLY A 141 -17.32 1.31 -6.95
N LEU A 142 -17.34 2.63 -7.15
CA LEU A 142 -16.39 3.55 -6.48
C LEU A 142 -16.52 3.54 -4.96
N ASN A 143 -17.75 3.54 -4.43
CA ASN A 143 -17.94 3.50 -2.98
C ASN A 143 -17.39 2.20 -2.37
N ALA A 144 -17.65 1.05 -3.02
CA ALA A 144 -17.12 -0.24 -2.59
C ALA A 144 -15.58 -0.24 -2.59
N LEU A 145 -14.96 0.26 -3.67
CA LEU A 145 -13.51 0.41 -3.79
C LEU A 145 -12.92 1.25 -2.65
N MET A 146 -13.49 2.42 -2.41
CA MET A 146 -13.00 3.34 -1.39
C MET A 146 -13.22 2.78 0.03
N THR A 147 -14.37 2.16 0.29
CA THR A 147 -14.68 1.52 1.58
C THR A 147 -13.73 0.35 1.86
N ARG A 148 -13.46 -0.50 0.87
CA ARG A 148 -12.52 -1.62 1.01
C ARG A 148 -11.10 -1.14 1.25
N THR A 149 -10.66 -0.12 0.51
CA THR A 149 -9.36 0.53 0.69
C THR A 149 -9.20 1.09 2.11
N TYR A 150 -10.22 1.79 2.60
CA TYR A 150 -10.22 2.32 3.96
C TYR A 150 -10.16 1.22 5.02
N ALA A 151 -10.90 0.12 4.84
CA ALA A 151 -10.87 -1.02 5.76
C ALA A 151 -9.46 -1.61 5.88
N LEU A 152 -8.81 -1.92 4.75
CA LEU A 152 -7.42 -2.41 4.74
C LEU A 152 -6.45 -1.42 5.39
N LEU A 153 -6.67 -0.12 5.21
CA LEU A 153 -5.83 0.91 5.84
C LEU A 153 -5.95 0.89 7.37
N GLN A 154 -7.15 0.66 7.91
CA GLN A 154 -7.33 0.53 9.36
C GLN A 154 -6.71 -0.76 9.89
N GLU A 155 -6.91 -1.88 9.19
CA GLU A 155 -6.31 -3.17 9.55
C GLU A 155 -4.77 -3.07 9.59
N SER A 156 -4.16 -2.44 8.57
CA SER A 156 -2.72 -2.17 8.53
C SER A 156 -2.24 -1.34 9.72
N ARG A 157 -2.96 -0.26 10.06
CA ARG A 157 -2.63 0.59 11.23
C ARG A 157 -2.72 -0.16 12.55
N GLN A 158 -3.74 -0.99 12.71
CA GLN A 158 -3.93 -1.80 13.92
C GLN A 158 -2.80 -2.83 14.06
N ALA A 159 -2.48 -3.55 12.98
CA ALA A 159 -1.40 -4.53 12.98
C ALA A 159 -0.04 -3.90 13.33
N GLU A 160 0.26 -2.71 12.81
CA GLU A 160 1.47 -1.97 13.18
C GLU A 160 1.47 -1.53 14.65
N ALA A 161 0.36 -1.00 15.15
CA ALA A 161 0.23 -0.57 16.54
C ALA A 161 0.40 -1.75 17.52
N GLU A 162 -0.14 -2.92 17.17
CA GLU A 162 0.04 -4.15 17.95
C GLU A 162 1.48 -4.64 17.93
N LYS A 163 2.13 -4.65 16.77
CA LYS A 163 3.56 -4.98 16.65
C LYS A 163 4.42 -4.05 17.51
N ALA A 164 4.16 -2.74 17.48
CA ALA A 164 4.86 -1.75 18.27
C ALA A 164 4.65 -1.95 19.79
N LYS A 165 3.43 -2.25 20.24
CA LYS A 165 3.12 -2.56 21.65
C LYS A 165 3.84 -3.82 22.14
N LYS A 166 3.87 -4.88 21.33
CA LYS A 166 4.58 -6.13 21.66
C LYS A 166 6.09 -5.90 21.82
N LEU A 167 6.68 -5.12 20.91
CA LEU A 167 8.10 -4.77 20.97
C LEU A 167 8.42 -3.93 22.22
N ALA A 168 7.60 -2.91 22.51
CA ALA A 168 7.77 -2.09 23.72
C ALA A 168 7.62 -2.90 25.02
N GLY A 169 6.67 -3.83 25.09
CA GLY A 169 6.48 -4.72 26.25
C GLY A 169 7.64 -5.68 26.48
N SER A 170 8.24 -6.21 25.40
CA SER A 170 9.39 -7.13 25.49
C SER A 170 10.68 -6.46 26.00
N VAL A 171 10.84 -5.14 25.79
CA VAL A 171 12.01 -4.37 26.27
C VAL A 171 11.92 -4.11 27.77
N VAL A 172 10.70 -3.91 28.30
CA VAL A 172 10.49 -3.70 29.75
C VAL A 172 10.81 -4.98 30.54
N ASP A 173 10.42 -6.14 30.03
CA ASP A 173 10.64 -7.44 30.70
C ASP A 173 12.13 -7.81 30.76
N ASN A 174 12.91 -7.48 29.72
CA ASN A 174 14.34 -7.79 29.67
C ASN A 174 15.22 -6.87 30.56
N SER A 175 14.68 -5.75 31.04
CA SER A 175 15.37 -4.83 31.97
C SER A 175 15.20 -5.19 33.46
N GLN A 176 14.25 -6.08 33.78
CA GLN A 176 14.03 -6.60 35.14
C GLN A 176 14.90 -7.85 35.43
N ALA A 177 15.50 -8.48 34.42
CA ALA A 177 16.33 -9.68 34.57
C ALA A 177 17.81 -9.39 34.92
N THR A 178 18.26 -8.13 34.94
CA THR A 178 19.65 -7.75 35.28
C THR A 178 19.81 -7.14 36.68
N GLY A 179 18.76 -7.11 37.49
CA GLY A 179 18.79 -6.58 38.86
C GLY A 179 18.63 -7.68 39.89
N VAL A 180 19.56 -7.73 40.85
CA VAL A 180 19.56 -8.51 42.11
C VAL A 180 20.27 -9.88 42.06
N SER A 181 21.56 -9.87 42.39
CA SER A 181 22.02 -10.67 43.54
C SER A 181 22.92 -9.80 44.41
N ASP A 182 22.37 -9.49 45.58
CA ASP A 182 22.88 -8.58 46.58
C ASP A 182 24.02 -9.21 47.39
N THR A 183 24.86 -8.30 47.85
CA THR A 183 25.92 -8.44 48.82
C THR A 183 25.49 -9.10 50.14
N SER A 184 26.33 -10.00 50.67
CA SER A 184 26.78 -10.01 52.08
C SER A 184 27.43 -11.35 52.43
N ASN A 185 28.71 -11.33 52.80
CA ASN A 185 29.10 -11.74 54.15
C ASN A 185 30.53 -11.28 54.45
N GLY A 186 30.69 -10.52 55.53
CA GLY A 186 31.97 -10.01 55.98
C GLY A 186 32.76 -11.04 56.78
N GLN A 187 34.09 -10.95 56.71
CA GLN A 187 34.99 -11.35 57.79
C GLN A 187 36.12 -10.33 57.89
N PRO A 188 36.36 -9.71 59.07
CA PRO A 188 37.63 -9.09 59.35
C PRO A 188 38.58 -10.17 59.87
N ARG A 189 39.81 -10.24 59.36
CA ARG A 189 40.91 -10.94 60.05
C ARG A 189 42.06 -9.98 60.31
N HIS A 190 42.51 -10.10 61.54
CA HIS A 190 43.40 -9.24 62.30
C HIS A 190 44.79 -9.03 61.70
N MET A 191 45.38 -7.89 62.10
CA MET A 191 46.81 -7.62 62.12
C MET A 191 47.58 -8.73 62.84
N GLU A 192 48.67 -9.19 62.22
CA GLU A 192 50.01 -9.34 62.82
C GLU A 192 51.06 -9.40 61.69
#